data_AF-A0A520J670-F1
#
_entry.id   AF-A0A520J670-F1
#
_cell.length_a   1.000
_cell.length_b   1.000
_cell.length_c   1.000
_cell.angle_alpha   90.00
_cell.angle_beta   90.00
_cell.angle_gamma   90.00
#
_symmetry.space_group_name_H-M   'P 1'
#
loop_
_entity.id
_entity.type
_entity.pdbx_description
1 polymer ?
#
loop_
_entity_poly.entity_id
_entity_poly.type
_entity_poly.pdbx_seq_one_letter_code
_entity_poly.pdbx_strand_id
1 'polypeptide(L)'
;AGITPRELLREKGTPYAELGLGDTSLSDDALVDAMMAHPVLINRPLVVSPLGVKLCRPSEAVLDLLPGNQLGAFAKEDGQQVVDASGQRVA
;
A
#
# COMPACT_ATOMS: atom_id res chain seq x y z
N ALA A 1 -8.93 0.94 5.38
CA ALA A 1 -8.15 -0.22 4.94
C ALA A 1 -8.50 -1.34 5.89
N GLY A 2 -9.08 -2.43 5.37
CA GLY A 2 -9.38 -3.61 6.18
C GLY A 2 -8.16 -4.53 6.31
N ILE A 3 -6.99 -3.96 6.61
CA ILE A 3 -5.73 -4.69 6.77
C ILE A 3 -5.27 -4.58 8.22
N THR A 4 -4.59 -5.61 8.71
CA THR A 4 -3.97 -5.65 10.03
C THR A 4 -2.67 -4.82 10.07
N PRO A 5 -2.21 -4.35 11.25
CA PRO A 5 -0.89 -3.74 11.41
C PRO A 5 0.24 -4.61 10.87
N ARG A 6 0.13 -5.93 11.03
CA ARG A 6 1.11 -6.88 10.50
C ARG A 6 1.21 -6.85 8.97
N GLU A 7 0.09 -6.79 8.27
CA GLU A 7 0.06 -6.64 6.80
C GLU A 7 0.58 -5.27 6.33
N LEU A 8 0.56 -4.26 7.20
CA LEU A 8 1.09 -2.93 6.90
C LEU A 8 2.62 -2.84 7.04
N LEU A 9 3.27 -3.79 7.73
CA LEU A 9 4.71 -3.73 7.96
C LEU A 9 5.54 -3.89 6.69
N ARG A 10 6.47 -2.95 6.49
CA ARG A 10 7.48 -3.00 5.46
C ARG A 10 8.70 -3.74 5.98
N GLU A 11 9.02 -4.87 5.36
CA GLU A 11 10.19 -5.67 5.71
C GLU A 11 11.48 -5.17 5.04
N LYS A 12 11.43 -4.92 3.72
CA LYS A 12 12.65 -4.63 2.93
C LYS A 12 13.13 -3.20 3.12
N GLY A 13 14.41 -3.07 3.49
CA GLY A 13 15.08 -1.78 3.68
C GLY A 13 14.63 -1.06 4.95
N THR A 14 14.26 -1.81 5.98
CA THR A 14 13.76 -1.31 7.27
C THR A 14 14.39 -2.13 8.42
N PRO A 15 14.29 -1.68 9.68
CA PRO A 15 14.80 -2.44 10.82
C PRO A 15 13.89 -3.62 11.24
N TYR A 16 12.98 -4.09 10.37
CA TYR A 16 11.99 -5.13 10.70
C TYR A 16 12.61 -6.39 11.33
N ALA A 17 13.68 -6.91 10.73
CA ALA A 17 14.37 -8.10 11.22
C ALA A 17 15.16 -7.83 12.51
N GLU A 18 15.83 -6.67 12.59
CA GLU A 18 16.63 -6.26 13.74
C GLU A 18 15.77 -6.07 15.00
N LEU A 19 14.54 -5.59 14.81
CA LEU A 19 13.55 -5.40 15.88
C LEU A 19 12.72 -6.66 16.18
N GLY A 20 12.96 -7.79 15.48
CA GLY A 20 12.25 -9.04 15.73
C GLY A 20 10.75 -9.01 15.38
N LEU A 21 10.31 -8.13 14.49
CA LEU A 21 8.88 -7.92 14.19
C LEU A 21 8.21 -9.09 13.44
N GLY A 22 9.01 -10.09 13.04
CA GLY A 22 8.54 -11.37 12.51
C GLY A 22 7.91 -12.29 13.56
N ASP A 23 8.06 -12.00 14.85
CA ASP A 23 7.43 -12.78 15.90
C ASP A 23 5.89 -12.64 15.82
N THR A 24 5.21 -13.76 15.55
CA THR A 24 3.76 -13.85 15.40
C THR A 24 3.02 -13.71 16.73
N SER A 25 3.73 -13.77 17.87
CA SER A 25 3.15 -13.56 19.19
C SER A 25 2.98 -12.07 19.55
N LEU A 26 3.65 -11.16 18.84
CA LEU A 26 3.48 -9.71 19.01
C LEU A 26 2.04 -9.27 18.72
N SER A 27 1.48 -8.47 19.63
CA SER A 27 0.17 -7.86 19.47
C SER A 27 0.16 -6.76 18.41
N ASP A 28 -1.01 -6.48 17.87
CA ASP A 28 -1.23 -5.38 16.93
C ASP A 28 -0.75 -4.03 17.49
N ASP A 29 -1.00 -3.76 18.77
CA ASP A 29 -0.55 -2.53 19.44
C ASP A 29 0.98 -2.41 19.45
N ALA A 30 1.70 -3.51 19.73
CA ALA A 30 3.16 -3.50 19.72
C ALA A 30 3.73 -3.22 18.31
N LEU A 31 3.07 -3.73 17.27
CA LEU A 31 3.45 -3.44 15.88
C LEU A 31 3.16 -1.98 15.52
N VAL A 32 2.05 -1.42 15.99
CA VAL A 32 1.72 0.00 15.81
C VAL A 32 2.74 0.89 16.51
N ASP A 33 3.09 0.58 17.76
CA ASP A 33 4.12 1.31 18.51
C ASP A 33 5.47 1.28 17.77
N ALA A 34 5.87 0.12 17.23
CA ALA A 34 7.07 0.02 16.41
C ALA A 34 7.00 0.89 15.15
N MET A 35 5.86 0.92 14.45
CA MET A 35 5.65 1.80 13.29
C MET A 35 5.68 3.29 13.65
N MET A 36 5.17 3.66 14.84
CA MET A 36 5.22 5.04 15.32
C MET A 36 6.66 5.45 15.69
N ALA A 37 7.43 4.56 16.32
CA ALA A 37 8.83 4.77 16.63
C ALA A 37 9.72 4.79 15.37
N HIS A 38 9.39 3.97 14.38
CA HIS A 38 10.14 3.84 13.13
C HIS A 38 9.20 3.92 11.91
N PRO A 39 8.79 5.13 11.46
CA PRO A 39 7.84 5.30 10.36
C PRO A 39 8.25 4.64 9.03
N VAL A 40 9.54 4.33 8.87
CA VAL A 40 10.06 3.55 7.73
C VAL A 40 9.47 2.14 7.64
N LEU A 41 8.96 1.60 8.76
CA LEU A 41 8.26 0.32 8.84
C LEU A 41 6.85 0.37 8.24
N ILE A 42 6.29 1.53 7.94
CA ILE A 42 4.96 1.63 7.33
C ILE A 42 5.10 1.40 5.81
N ASN A 43 4.44 0.38 5.27
CA ASN A 43 4.38 0.16 3.82
C ASN A 43 3.70 1.34 3.10
N ARG A 44 4.19 1.63 1.89
CA ARG A 44 3.78 2.79 1.10
C ARG A 44 3.41 2.41 -0.34
N PRO A 45 2.48 3.15 -0.99
CA PRO A 45 1.67 4.23 -0.42
C PRO A 45 0.36 3.74 0.23
N LEU A 46 -0.02 4.34 1.36
CA LEU A 46 -1.40 4.32 1.87
C LEU A 46 -2.15 5.50 1.27
N VAL A 47 -3.29 5.24 0.63
CA VAL A 47 -4.12 6.28 -0.01
C VAL A 47 -5.47 6.35 0.69
N VAL A 48 -5.89 7.58 0.99
CA VAL A 48 -7.18 7.92 1.61
C VAL A 48 -8.02 8.71 0.62
N SER A 49 -9.28 8.34 0.47
CA SER A 49 -10.27 9.00 -0.39
C SER A 49 -11.66 8.94 0.27
N PRO A 50 -12.67 9.67 -0.24
CA PRO A 50 -14.06 9.49 0.18
C PRO A 50 -14.61 8.08 -0.02
N LEU A 51 -14.04 7.29 -0.95
CA LEU A 51 -14.44 5.91 -1.22
C LEU A 51 -13.81 4.89 -0.27
N GLY A 52 -12.82 5.30 0.52
CA GLY A 52 -12.14 4.45 1.49
C GLY A 52 -10.63 4.66 1.53
N VAL A 53 -9.95 3.70 2.18
CA VAL A 53 -8.51 3.73 2.42
C VAL A 53 -7.89 2.39 2.05
N LYS A 54 -6.76 2.38 1.33
CA LYS A 54 -6.10 1.16 0.85
C LYS A 54 -4.58 1.32 0.82
N LEU A 55 -3.86 0.24 1.11
CA LEU A 55 -2.45 0.11 0.78
C LEU A 55 -2.34 -0.22 -0.71
N CYS A 56 -1.87 0.73 -1.51
CA CYS A 56 -1.87 0.59 -2.97
C CYS A 56 -0.60 -0.12 -3.44
N ARG A 57 -0.52 -1.41 -3.13
CA ARG A 57 0.51 -2.34 -3.60
C ARG A 57 -0.19 -3.56 -4.20
N PRO A 58 -0.25 -3.70 -5.53
CA PRO A 58 0.41 -2.87 -6.55
C PRO A 58 -0.26 -1.48 -6.72
N SER A 59 0.41 -0.54 -7.40
CA SER A 59 0.03 0.89 -7.42
C SER A 59 -1.36 1.14 -8.02
N GLU A 60 -1.74 0.38 -9.04
CA GLU A 60 -3.04 0.38 -9.72
C GLU A 60 -4.22 0.05 -8.80
N ALA A 61 -3.97 -0.51 -7.60
CA ALA A 61 -5.02 -0.67 -6.59
C ALA A 61 -5.63 0.67 -6.16
N VAL A 62 -4.96 1.80 -6.39
CA VAL A 62 -5.51 3.15 -6.16
C VAL A 62 -6.73 3.44 -7.03
N LEU A 63 -6.86 2.79 -8.19
CA LEU A 63 -7.98 2.99 -9.11
C LEU A 63 -9.33 2.57 -8.49
N ASP A 64 -9.33 1.75 -7.43
CA ASP A 64 -10.54 1.41 -6.67
C ASP A 64 -10.99 2.55 -5.73
N LEU A 65 -10.13 3.53 -5.47
CA LEU A 65 -10.36 4.64 -4.53
C LEU A 65 -10.61 5.99 -5.21
N LEU A 66 -10.45 6.08 -6.53
CA LEU A 66 -10.64 7.34 -7.25
C LEU A 66 -12.12 7.49 -7.66
N PRO A 67 -12.80 8.61 -7.35
CA PRO A 67 -14.23 8.81 -7.62
C PRO A 67 -14.57 9.06 -9.10
N GLY A 68 -13.64 8.81 -10.02
CA GLY A 68 -13.82 9.01 -11.45
C GLY A 68 -12.99 8.05 -12.28
N ASN A 69 -13.42 7.88 -13.54
CA ASN A 69 -12.65 7.13 -14.52
C ASN A 69 -11.35 7.87 -14.86
N GLN A 70 -10.36 7.11 -15.30
CA GLN A 70 -9.15 7.71 -15.83
C GLN A 70 -9.45 8.49 -17.11
N LEU A 71 -8.78 9.64 -17.26
CA LEU A 71 -9.04 10.57 -18.37
C LEU A 71 -8.32 10.19 -19.66
N GLY A 72 -7.47 9.16 -19.63
CA GLY A 72 -6.71 8.66 -20.77
C GLY A 72 -5.80 7.52 -20.35
N ALA A 73 -4.94 7.10 -21.29
CA ALA A 73 -4.02 6.00 -21.07
C ALA A 73 -3.02 6.30 -19.94
N PHE A 74 -2.72 5.28 -19.14
CA PHE A 74 -1.71 5.34 -18.09
C PHE A 74 -0.81 4.10 -18.15
N ALA A 75 0.49 4.33 -18.24
CA ALA A 75 1.52 3.32 -18.11
C ALA A 75 2.43 3.67 -16.91
N LYS A 76 2.90 2.64 -16.20
CA LYS A 76 3.89 2.78 -15.13
C LYS A 76 5.25 3.19 -15.68
N GLU A 77 6.16 3.59 -14.80
CA GLU A 77 7.53 3.99 -15.15
C GLU A 77 8.33 2.87 -15.84
N ASP A 78 7.99 1.61 -15.57
CA ASP A 78 8.58 0.43 -16.21
C ASP A 78 7.94 0.08 -17.57
N GLY A 79 7.00 0.89 -18.04
CA GLY A 79 6.27 0.68 -19.29
C GLY A 79 5.08 -0.26 -19.17
N GLN A 80 4.77 -0.81 -17.99
CA GLN A 80 3.57 -1.63 -17.82
C GLN A 80 2.31 -0.78 -18.05
N GLN A 81 1.53 -1.12 -19.07
CA GLN A 81 0.24 -0.49 -19.33
C GLN A 81 -0.77 -0.89 -18.25
N VAL A 82 -1.46 0.08 -17.64
CA VAL A 82 -2.48 -0.16 -16.62
C VAL A 82 -3.87 0.23 -17.11
N VAL A 83 -3.96 1.33 -17.85
CA VAL A 83 -5.22 1.86 -18.39
C VAL A 83 -5.05 2.22 -19.85
N ASP A 84 -5.98 1.83 -20.71
CA ASP A 84 -5.97 2.12 -22.13
C ASP A 84 -6.45 3.55 -22.48
N ALA A 85 -6.43 3.90 -23.77
CA ALA A 85 -6.85 5.21 -24.25
C ALA A 85 -8.35 5.51 -24.02
N SER A 86 -9.17 4.48 -23.77
CA SER A 86 -10.59 4.61 -23.45
C SER A 86 -10.86 4.77 -21.94
N GLY A 87 -9.81 4.74 -21.12
CA GLY A 87 -9.92 4.84 -19.67
C GLY A 87 -10.25 3.51 -18.98
N GLN A 88 -10.18 2.38 -19.69
CA GLN A 88 -10.43 1.04 -19.15
C GLN A 88 -9.14 0.37 -18.67
N ARG A 89 -9.23 -0.49 -17.65
CA ARG A 89 -8.06 -1.26 -17.18
C ARG A 89 -7.62 -2.27 -18.23
N VAL A 90 -6.31 -2.35 -18.43
CA VAL A 90 -5.70 -3.38 -19.27
C VAL A 90 -5.55 -4.67 -18.44
N ALA A 91 -5.96 -5.80 -19.01
CA ALA A 91 -5.90 -7.11 -18.36
C ALA A 91 -4.46 -7.62 -18.18
#